data_AF-A0A1H7IQW4-F1
#
_entry.id   AF-A0A1H7IQW4-F1
#
_cell.length_a   1.000
_cell.length_b   1.000
_cell.length_c   1.000
_cell.angle_alpha   90.00
_cell.angle_beta   90.00
_cell.angle_gamma   90.00
#
_symmetry.space_group_name_H-M   'P 1'
#
loop_
_entity.id
_entity.type
_entity.pdbx_description
1 polymer ?
#
loop_
_entity_poly.entity_id
_entity_poly.type
_entity_poly.pdbx_seq_one_letter_code
_entity_poly.pdbx_strand_id
1 'polypeptide(L)'
;MNQEKILKRRVLTFLILWIITLIGLLVFIGLYIDETKRVQETYRKQYKVELSHASKEIESYLLNEGDTELRYKRIMSYVTCANSYAFLIDEGFAEEQKVINEVNTCLIKYPEQMGTKLEDLKQAFDDIGADLDKGYEEAQAVVDSVDKLGY
;
A
#
# COMPACT_ATOMS: atom_id res chain seq x y z
N MET A 1 18.21 -63.38 -5.23
CA MET A 1 17.98 -62.12 -4.46
C MET A 1 16.54 -62.14 -3.95
N ASN A 2 16.32 -62.09 -2.64
CA ASN A 2 14.98 -62.33 -2.03
C ASN A 2 14.05 -61.11 -2.25
N GLN A 3 12.82 -61.33 -2.75
CA GLN A 3 11.83 -60.29 -3.08
C GLN A 3 11.54 -59.34 -1.89
N GLU A 4 11.51 -59.89 -0.68
CA GLU A 4 11.30 -59.13 0.55
C GLU A 4 12.41 -58.08 0.83
N LYS A 5 13.67 -58.41 0.51
CA LYS A 5 14.80 -57.47 0.67
C LYS A 5 14.74 -56.32 -0.32
N ILE A 6 14.25 -56.57 -1.53
CA ILE A 6 14.05 -55.55 -2.57
C ILE A 6 12.94 -54.59 -2.14
N LEU A 7 11.82 -55.12 -1.64
CA LEU A 7 10.69 -54.32 -1.15
C LEU A 7 11.10 -53.41 0.02
N LYS A 8 11.79 -53.96 1.04
CA LYS A 8 12.28 -53.18 2.20
C LYS A 8 13.24 -52.06 1.77
N ARG A 9 14.13 -52.32 0.82
CA ARG A 9 15.04 -51.30 0.29
C ARG A 9 14.30 -50.18 -0.45
N ARG A 10 13.28 -50.51 -1.24
CA ARG A 10 12.44 -49.52 -1.93
C ARG A 10 11.67 -48.65 -0.93
N VAL A 11 11.03 -49.26 0.07
CA VAL A 11 10.31 -48.53 1.13
C VAL A 11 11.24 -47.58 1.88
N LEU A 12 12.45 -48.02 2.22
CA LEU A 12 13.44 -47.16 2.86
C LEU A 12 13.84 -45.98 1.96
N THR A 13 14.10 -46.22 0.67
CA THR A 13 14.39 -45.14 -0.29
C THR A 13 13.24 -44.15 -0.39
N PHE A 14 11.99 -44.62 -0.47
CA PHE A 14 10.81 -43.74 -0.49
C PHE A 14 10.69 -42.92 0.79
N LEU A 15 10.94 -43.52 1.95
CA LEU A 15 10.87 -42.83 3.24
C LEU A 15 11.94 -41.73 3.34
N ILE A 16 13.16 -42.01 2.88
CA ILE A 16 14.24 -41.01 2.82
C ILE A 16 13.88 -39.86 1.89
N LEU A 17 13.39 -40.16 0.68
CA LEU A 17 12.97 -39.13 -0.27
C LEU A 17 11.81 -38.29 0.29
N TRP A 18 10.85 -38.92 0.95
CA TRP A 18 9.72 -38.25 1.58
C TRP A 18 10.16 -37.28 2.68
N ILE A 19 11.11 -37.70 3.54
CA ILE A 19 11.69 -36.81 4.57
C ILE A 19 12.41 -35.63 3.94
N ILE A 20 13.21 -35.85 2.89
CA ILE A 20 13.93 -34.76 2.19
C ILE A 20 12.92 -33.78 1.58
N THR A 21 11.87 -34.27 0.93
CA THR A 21 10.81 -33.42 0.36
C THR A 21 10.05 -32.66 1.45
N LEU A 22 9.77 -33.30 2.60
CA LEU A 22 9.11 -32.64 3.73
C LEU A 22 9.96 -31.50 4.30
N ILE A 23 11.27 -31.73 4.50
CA ILE A 23 12.21 -30.70 4.94
C ILE A 23 12.24 -29.56 3.92
N GLY A 24 12.34 -29.88 2.62
CA GLY A 24 12.31 -28.88 1.55
C GLY A 24 11.04 -28.02 1.60
N LEU A 25 9.87 -28.64 1.75
CA LEU A 25 8.59 -27.93 1.85
C LEU A 25 8.57 -26.98 3.05
N LEU A 26 9.02 -27.42 4.22
CA LEU A 26 9.07 -26.58 5.43
C LEU A 26 9.99 -25.36 5.24
N VAL A 27 11.15 -25.56 4.60
CA VAL A 27 12.06 -24.45 4.26
C VAL A 27 11.39 -23.47 3.30
N PHE A 28 10.72 -23.96 2.24
CA PHE A 28 10.00 -23.10 1.30
C PHE A 28 8.87 -22.30 1.96
N ILE A 29 8.10 -22.91 2.86
CA ILE A 29 7.06 -22.20 3.62
C ILE A 29 7.67 -21.08 4.46
N GLY A 30 8.76 -21.36 5.16
CA GLY A 30 9.47 -20.36 5.96
C GLY A 30 9.96 -19.18 5.11
N LEU A 31 10.62 -19.47 3.99
CA LEU A 31 11.11 -18.45 3.05
C LEU A 31 9.96 -17.64 2.45
N TYR A 32 8.84 -18.28 2.12
CA TYR A 32 7.66 -17.61 1.58
C TYR A 32 7.06 -16.61 2.58
N ILE A 33 6.94 -16.99 3.85
CA ILE A 33 6.43 -16.11 4.91
C ILE A 33 7.37 -14.92 5.12
N ASP A 34 8.68 -15.17 5.17
CA ASP A 34 9.70 -14.12 5.33
C ASP A 34 9.68 -13.12 4.18
N GLU A 35 9.66 -13.62 2.94
CA GLU A 35 9.56 -12.79 1.73
C GLU A 35 8.27 -11.97 1.72
N THR A 36 7.14 -12.59 2.06
CA THR A 36 5.84 -11.92 2.12
C THR A 36 5.87 -10.74 3.10
N LYS A 37 6.43 -10.93 4.30
CA LYS A 37 6.58 -9.85 5.29
C LYS A 37 7.45 -8.71 4.76
N ARG A 38 8.60 -9.03 4.17
CA ARG A 38 9.52 -8.03 3.60
C ARG A 38 8.86 -7.22 2.48
N VAL A 39 8.08 -7.87 1.62
CA VAL A 39 7.33 -7.22 0.56
C VAL A 39 6.26 -6.29 1.13
N GLN A 40 5.49 -6.75 2.13
CA GLN A 40 4.48 -5.92 2.81
C GLN A 40 5.09 -4.70 3.51
N GLU A 41 6.22 -4.84 4.20
CA GLU A 41 6.96 -3.71 4.77
C GLU A 41 7.39 -2.71 3.70
N THR A 42 7.82 -3.21 2.53
CA THR A 42 8.21 -2.38 1.40
C THR A 42 7.02 -1.59 0.85
N TYR A 43 5.86 -2.22 0.66
CA TYR A 43 4.66 -1.54 0.20
C TYR A 43 4.20 -0.45 1.18
N ARG A 44 4.16 -0.74 2.48
CA ARG A 44 3.84 0.25 3.53
C ARG A 44 4.81 1.42 3.53
N LYS A 45 6.10 1.16 3.34
CA LYS A 45 7.13 2.20 3.25
C LYS A 45 6.92 3.07 2.00
N GLN A 46 6.73 2.47 0.84
CA GLN A 46 6.55 3.22 -0.41
C GLN A 46 5.25 4.05 -0.38
N TYR A 47 4.17 3.48 0.15
CA TYR A 47 2.92 4.19 0.40
C TYR A 47 3.15 5.50 1.19
N LYS A 48 3.84 5.43 2.33
CA LYS A 48 4.16 6.62 3.14
C LYS A 48 5.08 7.61 2.43
N VAL A 49 6.06 7.11 1.66
CA VAL A 49 6.97 7.96 0.88
C VAL A 49 6.18 8.77 -0.14
N GLU A 50 5.26 8.15 -0.86
CA GLU A 50 4.45 8.85 -1.86
C GLU A 50 3.48 9.85 -1.22
N LEU A 51 2.87 9.55 -0.06
CA LEU A 51 2.09 10.54 0.69
C LEU A 51 2.94 11.71 1.18
N SER A 52 4.19 11.47 1.61
CA SER A 52 5.12 12.53 1.98
C SER A 52 5.51 13.40 0.79
N HIS A 53 5.69 12.81 -0.39
CA HIS A 53 5.88 13.57 -1.62
C HIS A 53 4.65 14.43 -1.96
N ALA A 54 3.45 13.87 -1.83
CA ALA A 54 2.20 14.60 -2.03
C ALA A 54 2.08 15.79 -1.06
N SER A 55 2.34 15.58 0.24
CA SER A 55 2.31 16.64 1.26
C SER A 55 3.28 17.79 0.94
N LYS A 56 4.53 17.47 0.59
CA LYS A 56 5.53 18.48 0.20
C LYS A 56 5.13 19.22 -1.07
N GLU A 57 4.55 18.52 -2.04
CA GLU A 57 4.11 19.16 -3.28
C GLU A 57 2.89 20.07 -3.03
N ILE A 58 2.00 19.70 -2.10
CA ILE A 58 0.91 20.55 -1.62
C ILE A 58 1.48 21.82 -0.96
N GLU A 59 2.48 21.71 -0.09
CA GLU A 59 3.11 22.87 0.52
C GLU A 59 3.62 23.86 -0.53
N SER A 60 4.36 23.39 -1.54
CA SER A 60 4.82 24.25 -2.64
C SER A 60 3.66 24.80 -3.49
N TYR A 61 2.56 24.06 -3.65
CA TYR A 61 1.35 24.55 -4.33
C TYR A 61 0.74 25.72 -3.56
N LEU A 62 0.58 25.60 -2.25
CA LEU A 62 -0.01 26.64 -1.39
C LEU A 62 0.88 27.89 -1.31
N LEU A 63 2.19 27.72 -1.35
CA LEU A 63 3.17 28.81 -1.41
C LEU A 63 3.25 29.49 -2.80
N ASN A 64 2.47 29.03 -3.79
CA ASN A 64 2.49 29.52 -5.17
C ASN A 64 3.89 29.47 -5.81
N GLU A 65 4.69 28.45 -5.49
CA GLU A 65 6.04 28.33 -6.00
C GLU A 65 6.04 27.84 -7.46
N GLY A 66 5.82 28.70 -8.45
CA GLY A 66 5.85 28.30 -9.86
C GLY A 66 4.48 27.88 -10.41
N ASP A 67 4.45 26.89 -11.31
CA ASP A 67 3.23 26.52 -12.06
C ASP A 67 2.27 25.68 -11.20
N THR A 68 1.20 26.32 -10.70
CA THR A 68 0.19 25.70 -9.84
C THR A 68 -0.56 24.55 -10.53
N GLU A 69 -0.83 24.64 -11.83
CA GLU A 69 -1.49 23.58 -12.59
C GLU A 69 -0.59 22.33 -12.67
N LEU A 70 0.69 22.53 -12.97
CA LEU A 70 1.66 21.44 -13.00
C LEU A 70 1.82 20.80 -11.61
N ARG A 71 1.86 21.61 -10.54
CA ARG A 71 1.95 21.10 -9.17
C ARG A 71 0.74 20.28 -8.77
N TYR A 72 -0.47 20.74 -9.11
CA TYR A 72 -1.69 19.96 -8.88
C TYR A 72 -1.62 18.58 -9.55
N LYS A 73 -1.14 18.53 -10.80
CA LYS A 73 -0.94 17.26 -11.51
C LYS A 73 0.09 16.35 -10.82
N ARG A 74 1.15 16.93 -10.23
CA ARG A 74 2.15 16.17 -9.45
C ARG A 74 1.58 15.63 -8.14
N ILE A 75 0.78 16.43 -7.42
CA ILE A 75 0.06 15.99 -6.21
C ILE A 75 -0.81 14.77 -6.57
N MET A 76 -1.64 14.89 -7.60
CA MET A 76 -2.49 13.80 -8.09
C MET A 76 -1.66 12.55 -8.46
N SER A 77 -0.50 12.72 -9.11
CA SER A 77 0.39 11.61 -9.45
C SER A 77 0.92 10.89 -8.21
N TYR A 78 1.38 11.63 -7.19
CA TYR A 78 1.88 11.03 -5.95
C TYR A 78 0.78 10.29 -5.20
N VAL A 79 -0.41 10.87 -5.11
CA VAL A 79 -1.57 10.21 -4.49
C VAL A 79 -2.02 8.97 -5.27
N THR A 80 -1.96 8.99 -6.60
CA THR A 80 -2.23 7.80 -7.44
C THR A 80 -1.22 6.68 -7.17
N CYS A 81 0.07 7.02 -7.02
CA CYS A 81 1.11 6.06 -6.64
C CYS A 81 0.86 5.50 -5.23
N ALA A 82 0.54 6.36 -4.26
CA ALA A 82 0.18 5.95 -2.91
C ALA A 82 -1.02 4.99 -2.91
N ASN A 83 -2.09 5.32 -3.65
CA ASN A 83 -3.26 4.45 -3.81
C ASN A 83 -2.91 3.08 -4.40
N SER A 84 -1.98 3.04 -5.36
CA SER A 84 -1.50 1.78 -5.96
C SER A 84 -0.74 0.91 -4.95
N TYR A 85 0.06 1.52 -4.07
CA TYR A 85 0.70 0.78 -2.98
C TYR A 85 -0.30 0.36 -1.90
N ALA A 86 -1.26 1.23 -1.55
CA ALA A 86 -2.33 0.92 -0.60
C ALA A 86 -3.11 -0.34 -1.03
N PHE A 87 -3.38 -0.48 -2.34
CA PHE A 87 -4.01 -1.68 -2.91
C PHE A 87 -3.20 -2.98 -2.73
N LEU A 88 -1.87 -2.89 -2.59
CA LEU A 88 -0.98 -4.05 -2.45
C LEU A 88 -0.71 -4.42 -0.99
N ILE A 89 -1.10 -3.56 -0.04
CA ILE A 89 -0.98 -3.84 1.38
C ILE A 89 -2.01 -4.91 1.76
N ASP A 90 -1.68 -5.75 2.74
CA ASP A 90 -2.54 -6.83 3.24
C ASP A 90 -3.95 -6.38 3.68
N GLU A 91 -4.85 -7.36 3.85
CA GLU A 91 -6.28 -7.15 4.17
C GLU A 91 -6.53 -6.31 5.44
N GLY A 92 -5.53 -6.19 6.33
CA GLY A 92 -5.63 -5.36 7.53
C GLY A 92 -5.62 -3.85 7.25
N PHE A 93 -5.51 -3.43 5.99
CA PHE A 93 -5.42 -2.02 5.56
C PHE A 93 -6.62 -1.58 4.69
N ALA A 94 -7.69 -2.36 4.66
CA ALA A 94 -8.81 -2.16 3.73
C ALA A 94 -9.56 -0.83 3.94
N GLU A 95 -9.70 -0.37 5.19
CA GLU A 95 -10.40 0.89 5.48
C GLU A 95 -9.55 2.10 5.08
N GLU A 96 -8.27 2.09 5.43
CA GLU A 96 -7.29 3.12 5.04
C GLU A 96 -7.15 3.18 3.51
N GLN A 97 -7.09 2.03 2.85
CA GLN A 97 -7.07 1.93 1.39
C GLN A 97 -8.31 2.60 0.78
N LYS A 98 -9.50 2.37 1.35
CA LYS A 98 -10.73 2.99 0.87
C LYS A 98 -10.67 4.51 0.97
N VAL A 99 -10.23 5.05 2.10
CA VAL A 99 -10.06 6.51 2.30
C VAL A 99 -9.14 7.09 1.22
N ILE A 100 -7.96 6.50 1.03
CA ILE A 100 -6.99 6.99 0.03
C ILE A 100 -7.50 6.86 -1.39
N ASN A 101 -8.25 5.80 -1.70
CA ASN A 101 -8.87 5.65 -3.00
C ASN A 101 -9.95 6.71 -3.26
N GLU A 102 -10.73 7.08 -2.24
CA GLU A 102 -11.70 8.17 -2.34
C GLU A 102 -11.01 9.53 -2.49
N VAL A 103 -9.95 9.81 -1.72
CA VAL A 103 -9.10 11.01 -1.89
C VAL A 103 -8.57 11.09 -3.32
N ASN A 104 -7.97 10.01 -3.83
CA ASN A 104 -7.45 9.95 -5.19
C ASN A 104 -8.55 10.23 -6.23
N THR A 105 -9.72 9.64 -6.03
CA THR A 105 -10.88 9.87 -6.91
C THR A 105 -11.34 11.32 -6.87
N CYS A 106 -11.37 11.94 -5.69
CA CYS A 106 -11.76 13.33 -5.52
C CYS A 106 -10.77 14.29 -6.19
N LEU A 107 -9.46 14.05 -6.05
CA LEU A 107 -8.42 14.85 -6.73
C LEU A 107 -8.56 14.81 -8.25
N ILE A 108 -8.94 13.65 -8.81
CA ILE A 108 -9.12 13.47 -10.26
C ILE A 108 -10.42 14.10 -10.75
N LYS A 109 -11.54 13.85 -10.05
CA LYS A 109 -12.89 14.21 -10.53
C LYS A 109 -13.33 15.62 -10.17
N TYR A 110 -12.87 16.16 -9.04
CA TYR A 110 -13.31 17.45 -8.50
C TYR A 110 -12.12 18.39 -8.24
N PRO A 111 -11.28 18.67 -9.25
CA PRO A 111 -10.03 19.40 -9.03
C PRO A 111 -10.21 20.82 -8.50
N GLU A 112 -11.27 21.53 -8.92
CA GLU A 112 -11.57 22.87 -8.42
C GLU A 112 -11.95 22.87 -6.94
N GLN A 113 -12.77 21.90 -6.52
CA GLN A 113 -13.18 21.76 -5.12
C GLN A 113 -12.04 21.25 -4.23
N MET A 114 -11.17 20.40 -4.77
CA MET A 114 -10.03 19.86 -4.03
C MET A 114 -8.90 20.88 -3.89
N GLY A 115 -8.71 21.76 -4.89
CA GLY A 115 -7.74 22.85 -4.83
C GLY A 115 -7.91 23.75 -3.60
N THR A 116 -9.14 23.94 -3.12
CA THR A 116 -9.43 24.73 -1.91
C THR A 116 -9.31 23.97 -0.59
N LYS A 117 -9.07 22.64 -0.65
CA LYS A 117 -8.99 21.73 0.50
C LYS A 117 -7.60 21.12 0.68
N LEU A 118 -6.62 21.57 -0.11
CA LEU A 118 -5.28 21.00 -0.09
C LEU A 118 -4.57 21.21 1.26
N GLU A 119 -4.83 22.31 1.97
CA GLU A 119 -4.25 22.55 3.30
C GLU A 119 -4.68 21.48 4.31
N ASP A 120 -5.99 21.19 4.40
CA ASP A 120 -6.51 20.12 5.25
C ASP A 120 -5.98 18.75 4.83
N LEU A 121 -5.90 18.52 3.51
CA LEU A 121 -5.37 17.25 2.97
C LEU A 121 -3.88 17.07 3.28
N LYS A 122 -3.10 18.15 3.28
CA LYS A 122 -1.68 18.13 3.68
C LYS A 122 -1.55 17.71 5.14
N GLN A 123 -2.34 18.30 6.03
CA GLN A 123 -2.35 17.95 7.45
C GLN A 123 -2.64 16.45 7.64
N ALA A 124 -3.66 15.94 6.95
CA ALA A 124 -4.00 14.52 6.99
C ALA A 124 -2.83 13.63 6.54
N PHE A 125 -2.15 13.98 5.44
CA PHE A 125 -0.99 13.23 4.94
C PHE A 125 0.22 13.29 5.89
N ASP A 126 0.46 14.43 6.53
CA ASP A 126 1.52 14.57 7.53
C ASP A 126 1.23 13.71 8.76
N ASP A 127 -0.02 13.66 9.21
CA ASP A 127 -0.44 12.86 10.36
C ASP A 127 -0.42 11.35 10.06
N ILE A 128 -0.78 10.93 8.84
CA ILE A 128 -0.57 9.55 8.36
C ILE A 128 0.93 9.22 8.35
N GLY A 129 1.77 10.15 7.87
CA GLY A 129 3.22 9.98 7.85
C GLY A 129 3.84 9.86 9.24
N ALA A 130 3.23 10.50 10.24
CA ALA A 130 3.60 10.47 11.64
C ALA A 130 2.98 9.31 12.43
N ASP A 131 2.27 8.38 11.78
CA ASP A 131 1.58 7.26 12.41
C ASP A 131 0.52 7.68 13.45
N LEU A 132 -0.18 8.79 13.18
CA LEU A 132 -1.29 9.25 14.01
C LEU A 132 -2.62 8.71 13.47
N ASP A 133 -3.40 8.06 14.34
CA ASP A 133 -4.69 7.43 13.97
C ASP A 133 -5.67 8.40 13.29
N LYS A 134 -5.66 9.68 13.71
CA LYS A 134 -6.55 10.73 13.18
C LYS A 134 -6.30 11.11 11.72
N GLY A 135 -5.14 10.79 11.14
CA GLY A 135 -4.79 11.24 9.79
C GLY A 135 -5.76 10.71 8.71
N TYR A 136 -6.25 9.48 8.87
CA TYR A 136 -7.25 8.91 7.96
C TYR A 136 -8.65 9.50 8.17
N GLU A 137 -9.00 9.82 9.42
CA GLU A 137 -10.27 10.50 9.73
C GLU A 137 -10.30 11.90 9.12
N GLU A 138 -9.19 12.63 9.18
CA GLU A 138 -9.02 13.95 8.57
C GLU A 138 -9.10 13.87 7.03
N ALA A 139 -8.42 12.88 6.42
CA ALA A 139 -8.51 12.64 4.98
C ALA A 139 -9.95 12.32 4.54
N GLN A 140 -10.68 11.52 5.32
CA GLN A 140 -12.09 11.23 5.05
C GLN A 140 -12.97 12.47 5.19
N ALA A 141 -12.73 13.33 6.18
CA ALA A 141 -13.46 14.58 6.34
C ALA A 141 -13.30 15.50 5.13
N VAL A 142 -12.10 15.56 4.54
CA VAL A 142 -11.86 16.28 3.27
C VAL A 142 -12.73 15.69 2.15
N VAL A 143 -12.73 14.37 2.00
CA VAL A 143 -13.54 13.67 0.98
C VAL A 143 -15.05 13.93 1.16
N ASP A 144 -15.53 13.92 2.40
CA ASP A 144 -16.95 14.11 2.71
C ASP A 144 -17.41 15.56 2.51
N SER A 145 -16.48 16.52 2.56
CA SER A 145 -16.74 17.92 2.27
C SER A 145 -16.83 18.25 0.77
N VAL A 146 -16.51 17.31 -0.11
CA VAL A 146 -16.64 17.47 -1.57
C VAL A 146 -18.10 17.24 -1.96
N ASP A 147 -18.70 18.21 -2.66
CA ASP A 147 -20.01 18.02 -3.28
C ASP A 147 -19.86 17.08 -4.49
N LYS A 148 -20.14 15.80 -4.26
CA LYS A 148 -20.04 14.74 -5.28
C LYS A 148 -21.18 14.81 -6.32
N LEU A 149 -22.22 15.60 -6.06
CA LEU A 149 -23.40 15.76 -6.91
C LEU A 149 -23.39 17.09 -7.70
N GLY A 150 -22.53 18.05 -7.33
CA GLY A 150 -22.36 19.34 -7.98
C GLY A 150 -21.30 19.33 -9.10
N TYR A 151 -21.66 19.91 -10.26
CA TYR A 151 -20.81 20.06 -11.45
C TYR A 151 -19.81 21.21 -11.31
#